data_AF-A0AAX4HJY5-F1
#
_entry.id   AF-A0AAX4HJY5-F1
#
_cell.length_a   1.000
_cell.length_b   1.000
_cell.length_c   1.000
_cell.angle_alpha   90.00
_cell.angle_beta   90.00
_cell.angle_gamma   90.00
#
_symmetry.space_group_name_H-M   'P 1'
#
loop_
_entity.id
_entity.type
_entity.pdbx_description
1 polymer ?
#
loop_
_entity_poly.entity_id
_entity_poly.type
_entity_poly.pdbx_seq_one_letter_code
_entity_poly.pdbx_strand_id
1 'polypeptide(L)'
;MKNFYLGLGLLVALASPFSFAQDRTMTIQHLTGANSYFNISVQDDGLLQGSYPGWCIDWAKRIEDNTTYNAKFFSTLSENIPAGVVDRPENLDEVNWLINQHKVGKTSPGGFGVYTAGDVQLAIWALLDDYYETGSVGPFDQRRVDELVAVALKDGSGFVPRCNQLVAIILDPELPGGEKHQTTIIEIIRRHFPKCAVPEGDI
;
A
#
# COMPACT_ATOMS: atom_id res chain seq x y z
N MET A 1 25.66 -59.93 1.56
CA MET A 1 25.52 -58.87 0.54
C MET A 1 24.16 -58.22 0.72
N LYS A 2 24.09 -57.02 1.30
CA LYS A 2 22.87 -56.20 1.38
C LYS A 2 23.29 -54.77 1.04
N ASN A 3 22.81 -54.30 -0.11
CA ASN A 3 23.13 -53.00 -0.66
C ASN A 3 22.43 -51.90 0.15
N PHE A 4 23.20 -50.94 0.66
CA PHE A 4 22.69 -49.68 1.17
C PHE A 4 22.55 -48.71 -0.01
N TYR A 5 21.32 -48.33 -0.35
CA TYR A 5 21.07 -47.19 -1.23
C TYR A 5 21.12 -45.92 -0.38
N LEU A 6 22.13 -45.07 -0.62
CA LEU A 6 22.11 -43.67 -0.19
C LEU A 6 21.06 -42.94 -1.01
N GLY A 7 19.92 -42.63 -0.39
CA GLY A 7 18.97 -41.65 -0.91
C GLY A 7 19.53 -40.25 -0.69
N LEU A 8 20.03 -39.62 -1.77
CA LEU A 8 20.37 -38.21 -1.79
C LEU A 8 19.06 -37.41 -1.65
N GLY A 9 18.72 -37.02 -0.43
CA GLY A 9 17.59 -36.13 -0.16
C GLY A 9 17.89 -34.74 -0.71
N LEU A 10 17.42 -34.47 -1.93
CA LEU A 10 17.42 -33.13 -2.51
C LEU A 10 16.46 -32.27 -1.67
N LEU A 11 17.00 -31.46 -0.76
CA LEU A 11 16.26 -30.43 -0.06
C LEU A 11 15.85 -29.38 -1.09
N VAL A 12 14.67 -29.52 -1.69
CA VAL A 12 14.07 -28.44 -2.48
C VAL A 12 13.63 -27.40 -1.46
N ALA A 13 14.43 -26.34 -1.31
CA ALA A 13 13.97 -25.14 -0.64
C ALA A 13 12.74 -24.64 -1.40
N LEU A 14 11.55 -24.83 -0.84
CA LEU A 14 10.34 -24.16 -1.30
C LEU A 14 10.57 -22.67 -1.04
N ALA A 15 11.09 -21.96 -2.03
CA ALA A 15 11.06 -20.51 -2.05
C ALA A 15 9.57 -20.11 -1.96
N SER A 16 9.19 -19.50 -0.84
CA SER A 16 7.86 -18.94 -0.67
C SER A 16 7.60 -17.98 -1.85
N PRO A 17 6.50 -18.14 -2.61
CA PRO A 17 6.23 -17.29 -3.77
C PRO A 17 5.83 -15.84 -3.39
N PHE A 18 5.96 -15.45 -2.11
CA PHE A 18 5.36 -14.23 -1.59
C PHE A 18 6.34 -13.19 -1.00
N SER A 19 7.65 -13.42 -1.05
CA SER A 19 8.61 -12.40 -0.58
C SER A 19 9.33 -11.74 -1.75
N PHE A 20 8.79 -10.63 -2.25
CA PHE A 20 9.35 -9.85 -3.35
C PHE A 20 9.91 -8.52 -2.85
N ALA A 21 10.86 -8.56 -1.91
CA ALA A 21 11.74 -7.41 -1.69
C ALA A 21 12.78 -7.42 -2.82
N GLN A 22 12.54 -6.65 -3.88
CA GLN A 22 13.57 -6.33 -4.86
C GLN A 22 13.92 -4.85 -4.73
N ASP A 23 15.20 -4.51 -4.84
CA ASP A 23 15.64 -3.13 -4.92
C ASP A 23 15.13 -2.54 -6.24
N ARG A 24 14.20 -1.60 -6.14
CA ARG A 24 13.58 -0.87 -7.26
C ARG A 24 13.75 0.61 -7.06
N THR A 25 13.61 1.40 -8.11
CA THR A 25 13.60 2.86 -7.98
C THR A 25 12.20 3.42 -8.11
N MET A 26 11.93 4.48 -7.35
CA MET A 26 10.69 5.23 -7.42
C MET A 26 11.00 6.73 -7.46
N THR A 27 10.14 7.49 -8.13
CA THR A 27 10.18 8.95 -8.14
C THR A 27 8.80 9.49 -7.78
N ILE A 28 8.75 10.39 -6.81
CA ILE A 28 7.50 11.07 -6.43
C ILE A 28 7.22 12.22 -7.38
N GLN A 29 5.97 12.31 -7.83
CA GLN A 29 5.44 13.43 -8.56
C GLN A 29 4.10 13.85 -7.96
N HIS A 30 4.07 14.95 -7.20
CA HIS A 30 2.80 15.59 -6.85
C HIS A 30 2.12 16.13 -8.12
N LEU A 31 1.06 15.45 -8.57
CA LEU A 31 0.18 15.97 -9.60
C LEU A 31 -0.99 16.72 -8.94
N THR A 32 -1.14 17.99 -9.29
CA THR A 32 -2.25 18.83 -8.83
C THR A 32 -3.58 18.31 -9.38
N GLY A 33 -4.54 18.02 -8.48
CA GLY A 33 -5.91 17.63 -8.85
C GLY A 33 -6.21 16.13 -8.93
N ALA A 34 -5.36 15.27 -8.37
CA ALA A 34 -5.56 13.82 -8.37
C ALA A 34 -6.57 13.34 -7.31
N ASN A 35 -7.12 12.13 -7.51
CA ASN A 35 -7.93 11.39 -6.53
C ASN A 35 -7.09 10.75 -5.41
N SER A 36 -5.80 11.11 -5.33
CA SER A 36 -4.78 10.62 -4.40
C SER A 36 -3.93 11.76 -3.87
N TYR A 37 -3.12 11.49 -2.84
CA TYR A 37 -2.25 12.51 -2.23
C TYR A 37 -1.10 12.94 -3.15
N PHE A 38 -0.52 11.98 -3.89
CA PHE A 38 0.40 12.23 -5.02
C PHE A 38 0.29 11.11 -6.06
N ASN A 39 1.06 11.22 -7.14
CA ASN A 39 1.37 10.09 -8.00
C ASN A 39 2.82 9.64 -7.78
N ILE A 40 3.04 8.34 -7.88
CA ILE A 40 4.36 7.74 -7.80
C ILE A 40 4.69 7.12 -9.15
N SER A 41 5.80 7.51 -9.74
CA SER A 41 6.37 6.80 -10.88
C SER A 41 7.33 5.74 -10.36
N VAL A 42 7.00 4.47 -10.64
CA VAL A 42 7.88 3.34 -10.36
C VAL A 42 8.71 3.07 -11.60
N GLN A 43 10.02 3.03 -11.41
CA GLN A 43 10.99 2.66 -12.43
C GLN A 43 11.51 1.25 -12.10
N ASP A 44 11.07 0.28 -12.90
CA ASP A 44 11.30 -1.14 -12.69
C ASP A 44 11.50 -1.82 -14.05
N ASP A 45 12.38 -2.81 -14.13
CA ASP A 45 12.52 -3.68 -15.31
C ASP A 45 11.43 -4.76 -15.40
N GLY A 46 10.52 -4.80 -14.42
CA GLY A 46 9.49 -5.81 -14.23
C GLY A 46 8.02 -5.33 -14.31
N LEU A 47 7.18 -5.95 -13.47
CA LEU A 47 5.71 -5.89 -13.54
C LEU A 47 5.09 -4.58 -13.03
N LEU A 48 5.85 -3.76 -12.31
CA LEU A 48 5.37 -2.57 -11.62
C LEU A 48 5.79 -1.26 -12.32
N GLN A 49 6.37 -1.32 -13.51
CA GLN A 49 6.73 -0.13 -14.27
C GLN A 49 5.47 0.69 -14.61
N GLY A 50 5.40 1.93 -14.12
CA GLY A 50 4.21 2.76 -14.33
C GLY A 50 4.12 4.00 -13.46
N SER A 51 2.98 4.67 -13.53
CA SER A 51 2.59 5.76 -12.64
C SER A 51 1.30 5.40 -11.95
N TYR A 52 1.27 5.53 -10.63
CA TYR A 52 0.17 5.07 -9.79
C TYR A 52 -0.28 6.17 -8.82
N PRO A 53 -1.57 6.22 -8.48
CA PRO A 53 -2.03 6.99 -7.33
C PRO A 53 -1.33 6.50 -6.06
N GLY A 54 -0.91 7.42 -5.19
CA GLY A 54 -0.23 7.08 -3.96
C GLY A 54 -0.63 7.92 -2.75
N TRP A 55 -0.35 7.35 -1.58
CA TRP A 55 -0.65 7.90 -0.26
C TRP A 55 0.54 7.73 0.67
N CYS A 56 0.74 8.66 1.61
CA CYS A 56 1.68 8.46 2.71
C CYS A 56 1.10 7.49 3.74
N ILE A 57 1.96 6.71 4.38
CA ILE A 57 1.57 5.85 5.52
C ILE A 57 2.46 6.02 6.76
N ASP A 58 3.49 6.88 6.68
CA ASP A 58 4.37 7.25 7.79
C ASP A 58 4.48 8.78 7.82
N TRP A 59 3.90 9.44 8.81
CA TRP A 59 3.90 10.89 8.93
C TRP A 59 5.26 11.46 9.35
N ALA A 60 6.01 10.72 10.18
CA ALA A 60 7.21 11.22 10.85
C ALA A 60 8.38 11.49 9.89
N LYS A 61 8.38 10.85 8.71
CA LYS A 61 9.40 11.04 7.68
C LYS A 61 8.85 11.86 6.52
N ARG A 62 9.75 12.59 5.85
CA ARG A 62 9.43 13.40 4.68
C ARG A 62 9.95 12.73 3.40
N ILE A 63 9.21 12.91 2.32
CA ILE A 63 9.63 12.57 0.96
C ILE A 63 9.56 13.83 0.09
N GLU A 64 10.52 13.96 -0.83
CA GLU A 64 10.66 15.13 -1.68
C GLU A 64 10.22 14.83 -3.10
N ASP A 65 9.60 15.83 -3.72
CA ASP A 65 9.24 15.78 -5.14
C ASP A 65 10.46 15.66 -6.04
N ASN A 66 10.27 15.01 -7.19
CA ASN A 66 11.29 14.87 -8.23
C ASN A 66 12.61 14.24 -7.74
N THR A 67 12.57 13.54 -6.61
CA THR A 67 13.69 12.80 -6.05
C THR A 67 13.51 11.32 -6.34
N THR A 68 14.59 10.66 -6.78
CA THR A 68 14.60 9.22 -7.02
C THR A 68 15.14 8.50 -5.79
N TYR A 69 14.37 7.55 -5.29
CA TYR A 69 14.71 6.72 -4.14
C TYR A 69 14.91 5.28 -4.62
N ASN A 70 15.80 4.54 -3.94
CA ASN A 70 15.69 3.09 -3.93
C ASN A 70 14.54 2.74 -2.99
N ALA A 71 13.76 1.70 -3.26
CA ALA A 71 12.69 1.30 -2.38
C ALA A 71 12.51 -0.21 -2.38
N LYS A 72 12.15 -0.73 -1.20
CA LYS A 72 11.67 -2.10 -1.02
C LYS A 72 10.16 -2.12 -1.14
N PHE A 73 9.64 -3.12 -1.82
CA PHE A 73 8.22 -3.22 -2.16
C PHE A 73 7.60 -4.36 -1.37
N PHE A 74 6.48 -4.11 -0.71
CA PHE A 74 5.74 -5.13 0.02
C PHE A 74 4.27 -5.08 -0.40
N SER A 75 3.71 -6.23 -0.77
CA SER A 75 2.26 -6.34 -0.89
C SER A 75 1.64 -6.21 0.50
N THR A 76 0.57 -5.43 0.63
CA THR A 76 -0.24 -5.41 1.87
C THR A 76 -0.90 -6.75 2.19
N LEU A 77 -0.92 -7.69 1.22
CA LEU A 77 -1.34 -9.08 1.43
C LEU A 77 -0.20 -10.01 1.90
N SER A 78 1.00 -9.48 2.10
CA SER A 78 2.15 -10.27 2.56
C SER A 78 2.06 -10.49 4.07
N GLU A 79 2.24 -11.73 4.50
CA GLU A 79 2.38 -12.08 5.92
C GLU A 79 3.75 -11.64 6.49
N ASN A 80 4.68 -11.17 5.66
CA ASN A 80 6.07 -10.89 6.04
C ASN A 80 6.46 -9.42 5.77
N ILE A 81 5.67 -8.47 6.25
CA ILE A 81 6.07 -7.06 6.26
C ILE A 81 7.03 -6.85 7.45
N PRO A 82 8.25 -6.34 7.23
CA PRO A 82 9.21 -6.13 8.33
C PRO A 82 8.67 -5.17 9.39
N ALA A 83 8.99 -5.44 10.66
CA ALA A 83 8.62 -4.55 11.76
C ALA A 83 9.21 -3.14 11.55
N GLY A 84 8.41 -2.11 11.84
CA GLY A 84 8.79 -0.71 11.68
C GLY A 84 8.66 -0.15 10.26
N VAL A 85 8.14 -0.93 9.30
CA VAL A 85 7.72 -0.41 7.98
C VAL A 85 6.34 0.23 8.05
N VAL A 86 5.45 -0.35 8.87
CA VAL A 86 4.11 0.15 9.17
C VAL A 86 3.89 -0.01 10.67
N ASP A 87 3.36 1.00 11.35
CA ASP A 87 3.22 0.98 12.81
C ASP A 87 2.04 0.11 13.27
N ARG A 88 0.94 0.14 12.51
CA ARG A 88 -0.25 -0.71 12.72
C ARG A 88 -0.54 -1.60 11.51
N PRO A 89 0.30 -2.61 11.23
CA PRO A 89 0.11 -3.51 10.09
C PRO A 89 -1.18 -4.33 10.18
N GLU A 90 -1.78 -4.45 11.37
CA GLU A 90 -3.07 -5.10 11.60
C GLU A 90 -4.26 -4.38 10.96
N ASN A 91 -4.10 -3.13 10.50
CA ASN A 91 -5.16 -2.34 9.86
C ASN A 91 -5.01 -2.24 8.32
N LEU A 92 -4.18 -3.08 7.70
CA LEU A 92 -3.88 -3.02 6.27
C LEU A 92 -5.05 -3.49 5.38
N ASP A 93 -5.92 -4.34 5.91
CA ASP A 93 -7.19 -4.75 5.32
C ASP A 93 -8.20 -3.60 5.27
N GLU A 94 -8.31 -2.80 6.34
CA GLU A 94 -9.12 -1.58 6.37
C GLU A 94 -8.65 -0.57 5.33
N VAL A 95 -7.33 -0.37 5.18
CA VAL A 95 -6.78 0.53 4.16
C VAL A 95 -7.05 0.01 2.76
N ASN A 96 -6.86 -1.29 2.51
CA ASN A 96 -7.23 -1.91 1.23
C ASN A 96 -8.72 -1.73 0.93
N TRP A 97 -9.59 -1.86 1.93
CA TRP A 97 -11.01 -1.62 1.76
C TRP A 97 -11.30 -0.16 1.42
N LEU A 98 -10.66 0.78 2.13
CA LEU A 98 -10.87 2.22 2.00
C LEU A 98 -10.51 2.72 0.59
N ILE A 99 -9.35 2.34 0.04
CA ILE A 99 -8.93 2.77 -1.30
C ILE A 99 -9.89 2.28 -2.39
N ASN A 100 -10.49 1.09 -2.21
CA ASN A 100 -11.49 0.54 -3.13
C ASN A 100 -12.85 1.28 -3.09
N GLN A 101 -13.07 2.15 -2.11
CA GLN A 101 -14.31 2.93 -2.04
C GLN A 101 -14.30 4.19 -2.92
N HIS A 102 -13.13 4.62 -3.40
CA HIS A 102 -12.94 5.82 -4.23
C HIS A 102 -13.72 7.04 -3.68
N LYS A 103 -13.44 7.44 -2.44
CA LYS A 103 -14.27 8.40 -1.70
C LYS A 103 -14.08 9.86 -2.16
N VAL A 104 -12.89 10.23 -2.61
CA VAL A 104 -12.61 11.61 -3.08
C VAL A 104 -13.67 12.06 -4.09
N GLY A 105 -14.26 13.23 -3.88
CA GLY A 105 -15.32 13.79 -4.72
C GLY A 105 -16.74 13.27 -4.41
N LYS A 106 -16.92 12.30 -3.51
CA LYS A 106 -18.24 11.82 -3.07
C LYS A 106 -18.75 12.61 -1.86
N THR A 107 -20.07 12.71 -1.73
CA THR A 107 -20.71 13.34 -0.57
C THR A 107 -20.62 12.43 0.66
N SER A 108 -20.28 13.03 1.81
CA SER A 108 -20.34 12.40 3.12
C SER A 108 -21.78 12.01 3.46
N PRO A 109 -22.06 10.73 3.81
CA PRO A 109 -23.37 10.30 4.29
C PRO A 109 -23.87 11.07 5.52
N GLY A 110 -22.96 11.51 6.40
CA GLY A 110 -23.25 12.35 7.55
C GLY A 110 -23.57 13.81 7.22
N GLY A 111 -23.53 14.21 5.94
CA GLY A 111 -23.85 15.58 5.51
C GLY A 111 -22.72 16.59 5.74
N PHE A 112 -21.49 16.14 5.94
CA PHE A 112 -20.32 16.99 6.22
C PHE A 112 -19.65 17.57 4.97
N GLY A 113 -20.34 17.57 3.82
CA GLY A 113 -19.81 18.04 2.54
C GLY A 113 -19.21 16.93 1.68
N VAL A 114 -18.28 17.30 0.79
CA VAL A 114 -17.64 16.39 -0.17
C VAL A 114 -16.26 15.95 0.36
N TYR A 115 -15.96 14.66 0.27
CA TYR A 115 -14.64 14.16 0.63
C TYR A 115 -13.55 14.69 -0.30
N THR A 116 -12.43 15.03 0.29
CA THR A 116 -11.21 15.53 -0.34
C THR A 116 -10.12 14.46 -0.26
N ALA A 117 -9.03 14.64 -1.02
CA ALA A 117 -7.84 13.81 -0.84
C ALA A 117 -7.25 13.95 0.58
N GLY A 118 -7.36 15.13 1.18
CA GLY A 118 -6.89 15.36 2.54
C GLY A 118 -7.65 14.55 3.59
N ASP A 119 -8.98 14.39 3.42
CA ASP A 119 -9.79 13.53 4.28
C ASP A 119 -9.33 12.06 4.22
N VAL A 120 -9.04 11.56 3.01
CA VAL A 120 -8.59 10.17 2.81
C VAL A 120 -7.18 9.96 3.34
N GLN A 121 -6.25 10.89 3.10
CA GLN A 121 -4.88 10.79 3.61
C GLN A 121 -4.82 10.77 5.14
N LEU A 122 -5.60 11.63 5.81
CA LEU A 122 -5.69 11.60 7.28
C LEU A 122 -6.33 10.31 7.79
N ALA A 123 -7.34 9.77 7.09
CA ALA A 123 -7.95 8.50 7.47
C ALA A 123 -6.95 7.33 7.35
N ILE A 124 -6.10 7.33 6.33
CA ILE A 124 -5.02 6.34 6.17
C ILE A 124 -4.01 6.44 7.33
N TRP A 125 -3.54 7.65 7.68
CA TRP A 125 -2.66 7.82 8.84
C TRP A 125 -3.33 7.41 10.15
N ALA A 126 -4.61 7.75 10.35
CA ALA A 126 -5.34 7.33 11.55
C ALA A 126 -5.42 5.81 11.71
N LEU A 127 -5.47 5.07 10.59
CA LEU A 127 -5.48 3.62 10.58
C LEU A 127 -4.08 3.01 10.79
N LEU A 128 -3.05 3.55 10.15
CA LEU A 128 -1.74 2.88 10.06
C LEU A 128 -0.64 3.45 10.96
N ASP A 129 -0.77 4.69 11.39
CA ASP A 129 0.29 5.45 12.07
C ASP A 129 -0.01 5.62 13.57
N ASP A 130 1.03 5.67 14.39
CA ASP A 130 0.90 5.91 15.83
C ASP A 130 0.75 7.40 16.17
N TYR A 131 1.26 8.28 15.30
CA TYR A 131 1.24 9.72 15.46
C TYR A 131 1.23 10.45 14.12
N TYR A 132 0.30 11.38 13.94
CA TYR A 132 0.28 12.27 12.79
C TYR A 132 -0.28 13.65 13.15
N GLU A 133 0.12 14.65 12.38
CA GLU A 133 -0.42 16.00 12.45
C GLU A 133 -1.11 16.39 11.15
N THR A 134 -2.03 17.36 11.22
CA THR A 134 -2.89 17.73 10.09
C THR A 134 -2.34 18.86 9.21
N GLY A 135 -1.17 19.42 9.54
CA GLY A 135 -0.67 20.67 8.95
C GLY A 135 -0.30 20.61 7.46
N SER A 136 -0.08 19.42 6.90
CA SER A 136 0.46 19.23 5.54
C SER A 136 -0.52 18.64 4.53
N VAL A 137 -1.74 18.27 4.93
CA VAL A 137 -2.58 17.32 4.20
C VAL A 137 -3.54 17.94 3.15
N GLY A 138 -3.52 19.26 3.00
CA GLY A 138 -4.47 20.01 2.17
C GLY A 138 -5.84 20.19 2.84
N PRO A 139 -6.89 20.57 2.09
CA PRO A 139 -8.23 20.74 2.63
C PRO A 139 -8.76 19.44 3.23
N PHE A 140 -9.37 19.50 4.41
CA PHE A 140 -10.05 18.36 5.06
C PHE A 140 -11.11 18.87 6.05
N ASP A 141 -11.94 17.96 6.58
CA ASP A 141 -12.83 18.16 7.72
C ASP A 141 -12.74 16.93 8.63
N GLN A 142 -12.40 17.13 9.90
CA GLN A 142 -12.19 16.03 10.84
C GLN A 142 -13.40 15.09 10.94
N ARG A 143 -14.64 15.59 10.78
CA ARG A 143 -15.83 14.72 10.83
C ARG A 143 -15.91 13.76 9.64
N ARG A 144 -15.41 14.18 8.48
CA ARG A 144 -15.29 13.31 7.30
C ARG A 144 -14.18 12.27 7.51
N VAL A 145 -13.06 12.66 8.11
CA VAL A 145 -11.98 11.74 8.49
C VAL A 145 -12.50 10.67 9.45
N ASP A 146 -13.15 11.09 10.55
CA ASP A 146 -13.70 10.18 11.55
C ASP A 146 -14.74 9.23 10.94
N GLU A 147 -15.58 9.72 10.02
CA GLU A 147 -16.54 8.91 9.28
C GLU A 147 -15.84 7.84 8.42
N LEU A 148 -14.76 8.21 7.71
CA LEU A 148 -13.98 7.27 6.89
C LEU A 148 -13.29 6.19 7.74
N VAL A 149 -12.67 6.58 8.85
CA VAL A 149 -12.00 5.65 9.78
C VAL A 149 -13.02 4.70 10.39
N ALA A 150 -14.16 5.21 10.86
CA ALA A 150 -15.19 4.39 11.48
C ALA A 150 -15.78 3.35 10.52
N VAL A 151 -16.05 3.71 9.26
CA VAL A 151 -16.55 2.74 8.28
C VAL A 151 -15.47 1.76 7.83
N ALA A 152 -14.21 2.19 7.74
CA ALA A 152 -13.10 1.29 7.40
C ALA A 152 -12.91 0.23 8.49
N LEU A 153 -12.80 0.61 9.76
CA LEU A 153 -12.71 -0.33 10.89
C LEU A 153 -13.90 -1.29 10.99
N LYS A 154 -15.09 -0.84 10.58
CA LYS A 154 -16.31 -1.64 10.65
C LYS A 154 -16.43 -2.65 9.50
N ASP A 155 -16.16 -2.20 8.28
CA ASP A 155 -16.49 -2.94 7.05
C ASP A 155 -15.24 -3.50 6.33
N GLY A 156 -14.05 -3.04 6.72
CA GLY A 156 -12.77 -3.38 6.11
C GLY A 156 -12.01 -4.52 6.79
N SER A 157 -12.37 -4.88 8.02
CA SER A 157 -11.72 -6.01 8.71
C SER A 157 -11.92 -7.33 7.94
N GLY A 158 -10.83 -8.04 7.68
CA GLY A 158 -10.75 -9.24 6.84
C GLY A 158 -10.86 -8.99 5.34
N PHE A 159 -10.85 -7.73 4.88
CA PHE A 159 -10.97 -7.42 3.46
C PHE A 159 -9.73 -7.85 2.67
N VAL A 160 -9.96 -8.72 1.69
CA VAL A 160 -8.95 -9.12 0.71
C VAL A 160 -9.44 -8.68 -0.68
N PRO A 161 -8.74 -7.74 -1.37
CA PRO A 161 -9.14 -7.28 -2.69
C PRO A 161 -9.24 -8.44 -3.69
N ARG A 162 -10.34 -8.56 -4.42
CA ARG A 162 -10.54 -9.56 -5.48
C ARG A 162 -9.81 -9.18 -6.76
N CYS A 163 -9.89 -10.04 -7.79
CA CYS A 163 -9.44 -9.66 -9.12
C CYS A 163 -10.13 -8.35 -9.58
N ASN A 164 -9.35 -7.48 -10.22
CA ASN A 164 -9.76 -6.15 -10.69
C ASN A 164 -10.11 -5.13 -9.60
N GLN A 165 -9.92 -5.44 -8.32
CA GLN A 165 -9.95 -4.47 -7.23
C GLN A 165 -8.56 -3.90 -6.96
N LEU A 166 -8.49 -2.76 -6.28
CA LEU A 166 -7.23 -2.16 -5.89
C LEU A 166 -6.57 -2.93 -4.75
N VAL A 167 -5.26 -3.08 -4.83
CA VAL A 167 -4.40 -3.56 -3.74
C VAL A 167 -3.31 -2.53 -3.51
N ALA A 168 -3.07 -2.21 -2.25
CA ALA A 168 -1.98 -1.34 -1.85
C ALA A 168 -0.65 -2.12 -1.92
N ILE A 169 0.35 -1.54 -2.58
CA ILE A 169 1.75 -1.97 -2.46
C ILE A 169 2.47 -0.91 -1.64
N ILE A 170 3.10 -1.34 -0.54
CA ILE A 170 3.93 -0.50 0.32
C ILE A 170 5.29 -0.31 -0.35
N LEU A 171 5.74 0.93 -0.42
CA LEU A 171 7.06 1.33 -0.85
C LEU A 171 7.78 1.92 0.35
N ASP A 172 8.89 1.30 0.72
CA ASP A 172 9.76 1.67 1.84
C ASP A 172 11.07 2.27 1.27
N PRO A 173 11.11 3.59 1.02
CA PRO A 173 12.20 4.24 0.33
C PRO A 173 13.42 4.49 1.21
N GLU A 174 14.59 4.38 0.56
CA GLU A 174 15.90 4.68 1.09
C GLU A 174 16.71 5.51 0.07
N LEU A 175 17.41 6.54 0.54
CA LEU A 175 18.42 7.24 -0.25
C LEU A 175 19.74 6.45 -0.30
N PRO A 176 20.65 6.77 -1.26
CA PRO A 176 22.01 6.26 -1.23
C PRO A 176 22.68 6.54 0.12
N GLY A 177 23.04 5.48 0.84
CA GLY A 177 23.54 5.57 2.23
C GLY A 177 22.61 4.96 3.28
N GLY A 178 21.41 4.53 2.90
CA GLY A 178 20.47 3.80 3.77
C GLY A 178 19.58 4.70 4.63
N GLU A 179 19.55 6.01 4.38
CA GLU A 179 18.63 6.93 5.05
C GLU A 179 17.20 6.63 4.61
N LYS A 180 16.33 6.34 5.59
CA LYS A 180 14.92 6.03 5.40
C LYS A 180 14.09 7.30 5.15
N HIS A 181 13.15 7.23 4.21
CA HIS A 181 12.20 8.30 3.92
C HIS A 181 10.76 7.84 4.11
N GLN A 182 9.82 8.76 3.89
CA GLN A 182 8.38 8.52 4.06
C GLN A 182 7.94 7.23 3.36
N THR A 183 7.48 6.27 4.15
CA THR A 183 6.84 5.07 3.62
C THR A 183 5.52 5.46 2.98
N THR A 184 5.26 4.91 1.79
CA THR A 184 4.08 5.24 0.99
C THR A 184 3.39 3.96 0.52
N ILE A 185 2.16 4.09 0.05
CA ILE A 185 1.49 3.04 -0.73
C ILE A 185 1.18 3.55 -2.13
N ILE A 186 1.18 2.64 -3.09
CA ILE A 186 0.60 2.84 -4.42
C ILE A 186 -0.63 1.95 -4.61
N GLU A 187 -1.62 2.46 -5.33
CA GLU A 187 -2.82 1.73 -5.71
C GLU A 187 -2.60 0.97 -7.03
N ILE A 188 -2.70 -0.36 -6.98
CA ILE A 188 -2.56 -1.22 -8.17
C ILE A 188 -3.82 -2.04 -8.38
N ILE A 189 -4.27 -2.18 -9.63
CA ILE A 189 -5.34 -3.13 -9.95
C ILE A 189 -4.80 -4.56 -9.82
N ARG A 190 -5.36 -5.34 -8.90
CA ARG A 190 -5.03 -6.74 -8.67
C ARG A 190 -5.43 -7.59 -9.89
N ARG A 191 -4.50 -7.81 -10.81
CA ARG A 191 -4.64 -8.74 -11.95
C ARG A 191 -3.55 -9.82 -11.86
N HIS A 192 -2.41 -9.51 -12.45
CA HIS A 192 -1.25 -10.39 -12.49
C HIS A 192 -0.35 -10.22 -11.26
N PHE A 193 -0.37 -9.03 -10.64
CA PHE A 193 0.41 -8.72 -9.46
C PHE A 193 -0.37 -7.84 -8.46
N PRO A 194 -0.43 -8.24 -7.18
CA PRO A 194 -0.25 -9.61 -6.70
C PRO A 194 -1.25 -10.53 -7.40
N LYS A 195 -0.83 -11.72 -7.82
CA LYS A 195 -1.68 -12.64 -8.59
C LYS A 195 -3.00 -12.86 -7.83
N CYS A 196 -4.12 -12.64 -8.52
CA CYS A 196 -5.39 -13.12 -8.03
C CYS A 196 -5.67 -14.49 -8.65
N ALA A 197 -6.04 -15.47 -7.84
CA ALA A 197 -6.65 -16.68 -8.38
C ALA A 197 -8.10 -16.29 -8.74
N VAL A 198 -8.46 -16.34 -10.02
CA VAL A 198 -9.87 -16.42 -10.41
C VAL A 198 -10.30 -17.83 -10.02
N PRO A 199 -11.31 -18.03 -9.15
CA PRO A 199 -11.85 -19.37 -8.90
C PRO A 199 -12.25 -20.00 -10.23
N GLU A 200 -11.99 -21.30 -10.43
CA GLU A 200 -12.49 -22.01 -11.62
C GLU A 200 -14.02 -21.83 -11.70
N GLY A 201 -14.52 -21.17 -12.74
CA GLY A 201 -15.96 -20.99 -12.99
C GLY A 201 -16.42 -19.58 -13.37
N ASP A 202 -15.57 -18.55 -13.23
CA ASP A 202 -15.95 -17.14 -13.48
C ASP A 202 -15.38 -16.55 -14.80
N ILE A 203 -15.18 -17.38 -15.84
CA ILE A 203 -14.92 -16.95 -17.24
C ILE A 203 -16.10 -17.30 -18.16
#